data_AF-A0A6L7NMK5-F1
#
_entry.id   AF-A0A6L7NMK5-F1
#
_cell.length_a   1.000
_cell.length_b   1.000
_cell.length_c   1.000
_cell.angle_alpha   90.00
_cell.angle_beta   90.00
_cell.angle_gamma   90.00
#
_symmetry.space_group_name_H-M   'P 1'
#
loop_
_entity.id
_entity.type
_entity.pdbx_description
1 polymer ?
#
loop_
_entity_poly.entity_id
_entity_poly.type
_entity_poly.pdbx_seq_one_letter_code
_entity_poly.pdbx_strand_id
1 'polypeptide(L)'
;MPVTLDWLGCATFRLTIDDLVLFLDAYIDRVPLAPPVGLSAAEVDRADYVLVGHAHFDHVAGAETIAVNTGARVIGSNETARVLREAGVPAAQLLPSQGGERHRLADGVTV
;
A
#
# COMPACT_ATOMS: atom_id res chain seq x y z
N MET A 1 -9.89 19.74 6.00
CA MET A 1 -8.83 18.82 5.59
C MET A 1 -8.10 18.26 6.81
N PRO A 2 -8.77 17.44 7.65
CA PRO A 2 -8.06 16.56 8.57
C PRO A 2 -7.07 15.68 7.80
N VAL A 3 -5.85 15.58 8.33
CA VAL A 3 -4.82 14.67 7.85
C VAL A 3 -4.33 13.87 9.05
N THR A 4 -4.38 12.56 8.97
CA THR A 4 -3.82 11.66 9.98
C THR A 4 -2.80 10.74 9.34
N LEU A 5 -1.71 10.49 10.06
CA LEU A 5 -0.65 9.59 9.67
C LEU A 5 -0.43 8.59 10.80
N ASP A 6 -0.76 7.33 10.56
CA ASP A 6 -0.48 6.23 11.47
C ASP A 6 0.81 5.54 11.02
N TRP A 7 1.77 5.38 11.94
CA TRP A 7 2.96 4.58 11.67
C TRP A 7 2.74 3.15 12.15
N LEU A 8 2.77 2.21 11.19
CA LEU A 8 2.48 0.79 11.39
C LEU A 8 3.76 -0.06 11.33
N GLY A 9 4.91 0.57 11.58
CA GLY A 9 6.21 -0.08 11.71
C GLY A 9 6.99 -0.20 10.40
N CYS A 10 8.32 -0.30 10.52
CA CYS A 10 9.24 -0.26 9.36
C CYS A 10 8.94 0.99 8.50
N ALA A 11 8.74 0.81 7.20
CA ALA A 11 8.35 1.86 6.26
C ALA A 11 6.82 1.97 6.06
N THR A 12 6.02 1.21 6.81
CA THR A 12 4.56 1.16 6.62
C THR A 12 3.85 2.31 7.32
N PHE A 13 3.12 3.11 6.55
CA PHE A 13 2.23 4.15 7.07
C PHE A 13 0.84 4.05 6.48
N ARG A 14 -0.18 4.39 7.27
CA ARG A 14 -1.51 4.72 6.76
C ARG A 14 -1.71 6.22 6.79
N LEU A 15 -1.92 6.82 5.63
CA LEU A 15 -2.22 8.24 5.47
C LEU A 15 -3.71 8.38 5.12
N THR A 16 -4.43 9.17 5.93
CA THR A 16 -5.81 9.55 5.65
C THR A 16 -5.89 11.05 5.39
N ILE A 17 -6.46 11.45 4.26
CA ILE A 17 -6.70 12.84 3.88
C ILE A 17 -8.19 12.96 3.55
N ASP A 18 -8.96 13.61 4.42
CA ASP A 18 -10.43 13.57 4.35
C ASP A 18 -10.95 12.12 4.23
N ASP A 19 -11.49 11.72 3.08
CA ASP A 19 -11.98 10.36 2.79
C ASP A 19 -10.99 9.48 2.01
N LEU A 20 -9.86 10.03 1.58
CA LEU A 20 -8.82 9.26 0.88
C LEU A 20 -7.98 8.50 1.90
N VAL A 21 -7.93 7.17 1.81
CA VAL A 21 -7.09 6.30 2.64
C VAL A 21 -6.05 5.64 1.74
N LEU A 22 -4.77 5.88 2.02
CA LEU A 22 -3.69 5.22 1.31
C LEU A 22 -2.64 4.66 2.27
N PHE A 23 -2.05 3.55 1.86
CA PHE A 23 -0.92 2.95 2.56
C PHE A 23 0.37 3.28 1.80
N LEU A 24 1.41 3.65 2.53
CA LEU A 24 2.79 3.73 2.06
C LEU A 24 3.46 2.46 2.57
N ASP A 25 3.84 1.57 1.65
CA ASP A 25 4.21 0.18 1.92
C ASP A 25 3.11 -0.60 2.69
N ALA A 26 3.32 -1.89 2.95
CA ALA A 26 2.26 -2.75 3.51
C ALA A 26 2.71 -3.77 4.56
N TYR A 27 3.96 -3.69 5.01
CA TYR A 27 4.55 -4.67 5.92
C TYR A 27 4.05 -4.51 7.37
N ILE A 28 2.82 -4.97 7.61
CA ILE A 28 2.11 -4.94 8.88
C ILE A 28 2.24 -6.30 9.61
N ASP A 29 2.12 -7.39 8.86
CA ASP A 29 2.28 -8.76 9.37
C ASP A 29 3.77 -9.14 9.43
N ARG A 30 4.46 -8.57 10.43
CA ARG A 30 5.91 -8.64 10.56
C ARG A 30 6.39 -9.97 11.14
N VAL A 31 7.69 -10.22 11.01
CA VAL A 31 8.37 -11.37 11.65
C VAL A 31 8.05 -11.46 13.15
N PRO A 32 7.99 -12.68 13.75
CA PRO A 32 7.57 -12.88 15.14
C PRO A 32 8.39 -12.11 16.21
N LEU A 33 9.61 -11.72 15.89
CA LEU A 33 10.48 -10.95 16.80
C LEU A 33 10.14 -9.45 16.82
N ALA A 34 9.44 -8.94 15.81
CA ALA A 34 9.02 -7.55 15.76
C ALA A 34 7.79 -7.34 16.66
N PRO A 35 7.73 -6.23 17.43
CA PRO A 35 6.53 -5.91 18.21
C PRO A 35 5.27 -5.85 17.32
N PRO A 36 4.10 -6.28 17.79
CA PRO A 36 2.87 -6.10 17.04
C PRO A 36 2.54 -4.61 16.90
N VAL A 37 1.87 -4.24 15.82
CA VAL A 37 1.42 -2.85 15.59
C VAL A 37 -0.07 -2.64 15.84
N GLY A 38 -0.77 -3.70 16.29
CA GLY A 38 -2.19 -3.64 16.65
C GLY A 38 -3.15 -3.66 15.45
N LEU A 39 -2.64 -4.05 14.28
CA LEU A 39 -3.38 -4.24 13.03
C LEU A 39 -2.66 -5.37 12.25
N SER A 40 -3.40 -6.14 11.45
CA SER A 40 -2.88 -7.08 10.44
C SER A 40 -3.31 -6.65 9.04
N ALA A 41 -2.66 -7.14 7.99
CA ALA A 41 -3.04 -6.81 6.61
C ALA A 41 -4.47 -7.29 6.29
N ALA A 42 -4.89 -8.42 6.87
CA ALA A 42 -6.22 -8.99 6.68
C ALA A 42 -7.34 -8.18 7.36
N GLU A 43 -7.03 -7.38 8.39
CA GLU A 43 -7.99 -6.51 9.08
C GLU A 43 -8.20 -5.17 8.38
N VAL A 44 -7.41 -4.86 7.34
CA VAL A 44 -7.59 -3.63 6.55
C VAL A 44 -8.78 -3.80 5.61
N ASP A 45 -9.88 -3.11 5.94
CA ASP A 45 -11.14 -3.13 5.18
C ASP A 45 -11.33 -1.90 4.28
N ARG A 46 -10.52 -0.85 4.45
CA ARG A 46 -10.53 0.37 3.63
C ARG A 46 -9.12 0.80 3.24
N ALA A 47 -8.89 0.86 1.94
CA ALA A 47 -7.76 1.52 1.30
C ALA A 47 -8.13 1.82 -0.15
N ASP A 48 -7.84 3.03 -0.62
CA ASP A 48 -7.98 3.45 -2.02
C ASP A 48 -6.70 3.15 -2.82
N TYR A 49 -5.55 3.33 -2.17
CA TYR A 49 -4.24 3.09 -2.78
C TYR A 49 -3.25 2.43 -1.83
N VAL A 50 -2.32 1.65 -2.39
CA VAL A 50 -1.09 1.22 -1.73
C VAL A 50 0.09 1.67 -2.58
N LEU A 51 0.98 2.48 -2.03
CA LEU A 51 2.18 2.97 -2.71
C LEU A 51 3.37 2.18 -2.17
N VAL A 52 3.93 1.29 -2.98
CA VAL A 52 5.06 0.46 -2.59
C VAL A 52 6.35 1.10 -3.09
N GLY A 53 7.25 1.43 -2.17
CA GLY A 53 8.51 2.11 -2.49
C GLY A 53 9.42 1.26 -3.39
N HIS A 54 9.60 -0.02 -3.05
CA HIS A 54 10.26 -1.02 -3.90
C HIS A 54 9.89 -2.44 -3.48
N ALA A 55 10.20 -3.44 -4.31
CA ALA A 55 9.73 -4.82 -4.16
C ALA A 55 10.54 -5.68 -3.15
N HIS A 56 11.19 -5.06 -2.18
CA HIS A 56 11.78 -5.82 -1.08
C HIS A 56 10.69 -6.26 -0.09
N PHE A 57 10.87 -7.38 0.58
CA PHE A 57 9.78 -8.05 1.30
C PHE A 57 9.17 -7.20 2.42
N ASP A 58 9.98 -6.37 3.09
CA ASP A 58 9.58 -5.47 4.18
C ASP A 58 8.88 -4.19 3.70
N HIS A 59 8.64 -4.08 2.38
CA HIS A 59 7.85 -3.03 1.75
C HIS A 59 6.58 -3.60 1.10
N VAL A 60 6.72 -4.69 0.34
CA VAL A 60 5.64 -5.22 -0.51
C VAL A 60 4.73 -6.25 0.19
N ALA A 61 5.23 -6.99 1.19
CA ALA A 61 4.45 -8.06 1.81
C ALA A 61 3.22 -7.49 2.54
N GLY A 62 2.04 -8.05 2.25
CA GLY A 62 0.76 -7.57 2.76
C GLY A 62 0.01 -6.69 1.75
N ALA A 63 0.70 -6.11 0.75
CA ALA A 63 0.05 -5.29 -0.26
C ALA A 63 -0.91 -6.11 -1.12
N GLU A 64 -0.60 -7.39 -1.37
CA GLU A 64 -1.50 -8.32 -2.06
C GLU A 64 -2.80 -8.55 -1.29
N THR A 65 -2.69 -8.72 0.03
CA THR A 65 -3.83 -8.94 0.93
C THR A 65 -4.69 -7.68 0.99
N ILE A 66 -4.09 -6.52 1.25
CA ILE A 66 -4.81 -5.24 1.33
C ILE A 66 -5.48 -4.92 -0.02
N ALA A 67 -4.75 -5.02 -1.14
CA ALA A 67 -5.30 -4.69 -2.45
C ALA A 67 -6.50 -5.58 -2.81
N VAL A 68 -6.42 -6.89 -2.59
CA VAL A 68 -7.53 -7.80 -2.89
C VAL A 68 -8.72 -7.55 -1.97
N ASN A 69 -8.49 -7.29 -0.67
CA ASN A 69 -9.55 -7.06 0.30
C ASN A 69 -10.34 -5.78 0.05
N THR A 70 -9.66 -4.69 -0.33
CA THR A 70 -10.30 -3.36 -0.40
C THR A 70 -10.60 -2.90 -1.83
N GLY A 71 -10.03 -3.55 -2.84
CA GLY A 71 -10.06 -3.05 -4.22
C GLY A 71 -9.04 -1.92 -4.48
N ALA A 72 -8.12 -1.64 -3.54
CA ALA A 72 -7.12 -0.59 -3.70
C ALA A 72 -6.29 -0.75 -4.98
N ARG A 73 -5.88 0.37 -5.57
CA ARG A 73 -4.88 0.36 -6.66
C ARG A 73 -3.48 0.42 -6.06
N VAL A 74 -2.58 -0.43 -6.55
CA VAL A 74 -1.19 -0.47 -6.09
C VAL A 74 -0.30 0.26 -7.07
N ILE A 75 0.37 1.31 -6.59
CA ILE A 75 1.38 2.07 -7.34
C ILE A 75 2.75 1.58 -6.89
N GLY A 76 3.60 1.20 -7.83
CA GLY A 76 4.96 0.75 -7.52
C GLY A 76 5.75 0.44 -8.78
N SER A 77 6.99 -0.02 -8.62
CA SER A 77 7.85 -0.37 -9.75
C SER A 77 7.27 -1.52 -10.58
N ASN A 78 7.80 -1.74 -11.80
CA ASN A 78 7.48 -2.94 -12.58
C ASN A 78 7.73 -4.23 -11.81
N GLU A 79 8.75 -4.26 -10.94
CA GLU A 79 9.04 -5.42 -10.11
C GLU A 79 7.97 -5.64 -9.03
N THR A 80 7.46 -4.55 -8.43
CA THR A 80 6.32 -4.61 -7.51
C THR A 80 5.10 -5.22 -8.21
N ALA A 81 4.77 -4.71 -9.41
CA ALA A 81 3.65 -5.22 -10.19
C ALA A 81 3.85 -6.70 -10.59
N ARG A 82 5.08 -7.12 -10.90
CA ARG A 82 5.39 -8.53 -11.18
C ARG A 82 5.11 -9.42 -9.97
N VAL A 83 5.65 -9.05 -8.80
CA VAL A 83 5.48 -9.79 -7.53
C VAL A 83 4.00 -9.90 -7.16
N LEU A 84 3.25 -8.79 -7.22
CA LEU A 84 1.84 -8.77 -6.83
C LEU A 84 0.94 -9.51 -7.82
N ARG A 85 1.23 -9.46 -9.12
CA ARG A 85 0.53 -10.27 -10.12
C ARG A 85 0.75 -11.76 -9.89
N GLU A 86 1.97 -12.17 -9.53
CA GLU A 86 2.28 -13.56 -9.16
C GLU A 86 1.57 -13.98 -7.87
N ALA A 87 1.36 -13.04 -6.95
CA ALA A 87 0.56 -13.22 -5.73
C ALA A 87 -0.97 -13.18 -5.97
N GLY A 88 -1.42 -12.99 -7.21
CA GLY A 88 -2.85 -13.06 -7.58
C GLY A 88 -3.60 -11.73 -7.59
N VAL A 89 -2.92 -10.59 -7.42
CA VAL A 89 -3.56 -9.27 -7.53
C VAL A 89 -4.00 -9.02 -8.98
N PRO A 90 -5.28 -8.68 -9.23
CA PRO A 90 -5.79 -8.33 -10.55
C PRO A 90 -4.95 -7.25 -11.24
N ALA A 91 -4.62 -7.46 -12.52
CA ALA A 91 -3.83 -6.50 -13.30
C ALA A 91 -4.45 -5.10 -13.36
N ALA A 92 -5.78 -4.99 -13.28
CA ALA A 92 -6.49 -3.71 -13.27
C ALA A 92 -6.21 -2.86 -12.00
N GLN A 93 -5.75 -3.48 -10.91
CA GLN A 93 -5.36 -2.80 -9.69
C GLN A 93 -3.90 -2.35 -9.72
N LEU A 94 -3.07 -2.85 -10.63
CA LEU A 94 -1.64 -2.58 -10.65
C LEU A 94 -1.31 -1.37 -11.53
N LEU A 95 -0.57 -0.42 -10.98
CA LEU A 95 -0.08 0.78 -11.66
C LEU A 95 1.45 0.82 -11.61
N PRO A 96 2.12 0.18 -12.59
CA PRO A 96 3.56 0.28 -12.71
C PRO A 96 3.99 1.74 -12.93
N SER A 97 5.00 2.18 -12.19
CA SER A 97 5.59 3.52 -12.23
C SER A 97 7.11 3.40 -12.35
N GLN A 98 7.71 4.19 -13.24
CA GLN A 98 9.15 4.16 -13.53
C GLN A 98 9.91 5.35 -12.92
N GLY A 99 9.18 6.31 -12.34
CA GLY A 99 9.70 7.55 -11.79
C GLY A 99 9.47 8.73 -12.74
N GLY A 100 8.92 9.82 -12.19
CA GLY A 100 8.62 11.04 -12.93
C GLY A 100 7.17 11.14 -13.42
N GLU A 101 6.41 10.04 -13.41
CA GLU A 101 4.96 10.08 -13.58
C GLU A 101 4.29 10.82 -12.42
N ARG A 102 3.07 11.32 -12.68
CA ARG A 102 2.19 11.88 -11.64
C ARG A 102 0.87 11.12 -11.63
N HIS A 103 0.54 10.53 -10.50
CA HIS A 103 -0.72 9.83 -10.26
C HIS A 103 -1.64 10.74 -9.46
N ARG A 104 -2.71 11.22 -10.08
CA ARG A 104 -3.78 11.94 -9.37
C ARG A 104 -4.60 10.93 -8.57
N LEU A 105 -4.61 11.08 -7.24
CA LEU A 105 -5.31 10.19 -6.32
C LEU A 105 -6.70 10.73 -5.95
N ALA A 106 -6.79 12.05 -5.74
CA ALA A 106 -8.00 12.79 -5.43
C ALA A 106 -7.87 14.26 -5.87
N ASP A 107 -8.87 15.08 -5.58
CA ASP A 107 -8.77 16.54 -5.79
C ASP A 107 -7.69 17.14 -4.88
N GLY A 108 -6.70 17.78 -5.50
CA GLY A 108 -5.57 18.37 -4.78
C GLY A 108 -4.53 17.37 -4.26
N VAL A 109 -4.71 16.06 -4.47
CA VAL A 109 -3.75 15.03 -4.03
C VAL A 109 -3.15 14.31 -5.25
N THR A 110 -1.84 14.40 -5.40
CA THR A 110 -1.07 13.77 -6.48
C THR A 110 0.25 13.27 -5.93
N VAL A 111 0.69 12.11 -6.41
CA VAL A 111 1.97 11.48 -6.08
C VAL A 111 2.81 11.25 -7.32
#